data_AF-A0A2V8WJW9-F1
#
_entry.id   AF-A0A2V8WJW9-F1
#
_cell.length_a   1.000
_cell.length_b   1.000
_cell.length_c   1.000
_cell.angle_alpha   90.00
_cell.angle_beta   90.00
_cell.angle_gamma   90.00
#
_symmetry.space_group_name_H-M   'P 1'
#
loop_
_entity.id
_entity.type
_entity.pdbx_description
1 polymer ?
#
loop_
_entity_poly.entity_id
_entity_poly.type
_entity_poly.pdbx_seq_one_letter_code
_entity_poly.pdbx_strand_id
1 'polypeptide(L)'
;MSMSKCIVRMKDCHNTEHSVEVYAKSLYEAILRGLNRLQDVGWESNGNETIQRVEVEIHQEPTRHIVDVPKLLKWVQEDSMYPAQQTRKEKLRKLLSLSSAVLNELKIF
;
A
#
# COMPACT_ATOMS: atom_id res chain seq x y z
N MET A 1 -11.22 -0.76 -15.93
CA MET A 1 -9.91 -1.08 -15.29
C MET A 1 -9.20 0.24 -15.00
N SER A 2 -9.00 0.59 -13.73
CA SER A 2 -8.26 1.81 -13.34
C SER A 2 -6.74 1.58 -13.49
N MET A 3 -5.98 2.66 -13.68
CA MET A 3 -4.51 2.57 -13.66
C MET A 3 -4.06 2.53 -12.20
N SER A 4 -3.29 1.52 -11.83
CA SER A 4 -2.66 1.43 -10.50
C SER A 4 -1.27 2.02 -10.54
N LYS A 5 -0.84 2.59 -9.41
CA LYS A 5 0.54 3.01 -9.20
C LYS A 5 1.40 1.75 -9.02
N CYS A 6 2.52 1.68 -9.71
CA CYS A 6 3.43 0.54 -9.69
C CYS A 6 4.85 1.07 -9.49
N ILE A 7 5.62 0.37 -8.69
CA ILE A 7 7.06 0.59 -8.55
C ILE A 7 7.75 -0.54 -9.31
N VAL A 8 8.48 -0.19 -10.36
CA VAL A 8 9.28 -1.13 -11.14
C VAL A 8 10.71 -1.01 -10.67
N ARG A 9 11.27 -2.11 -10.19
CA ARG A 9 12.66 -2.25 -9.77
C ARG A 9 13.42 -3.13 -10.76
N MET A 10 14.64 -2.73 -11.08
CA MET A 10 15.52 -3.48 -11.97
C MET A 10 16.93 -3.42 -11.42
N LYS A 11 17.63 -4.54 -11.45
CA LYS A 11 19.05 -4.59 -11.11
C LYS A 11 19.87 -4.74 -12.37
N ASP A 12 20.90 -3.90 -12.50
CA ASP A 12 21.86 -3.99 -13.61
C ASP A 12 22.99 -5.00 -13.32
N CYS A 13 23.91 -5.13 -14.27
CA CYS A 13 25.05 -6.03 -14.17
C CYS A 13 26.08 -5.61 -13.10
N HIS A 14 26.03 -4.36 -12.63
CA HIS A 14 26.84 -3.83 -11.55
C HIS A 14 26.14 -3.97 -10.18
N ASN A 15 25.00 -4.68 -10.12
CA ASN A 15 24.15 -4.85 -8.94
C ASN A 15 23.61 -3.53 -8.39
N THR A 16 23.52 -2.50 -9.22
CA THR A 16 22.84 -1.25 -8.87
C THR A 16 21.34 -1.41 -9.08
N GLU A 17 20.55 -1.02 -8.08
CA GLU A 17 19.10 -1.09 -8.12
C GLU A 17 18.51 0.22 -8.63
N HIS A 18 17.78 0.12 -9.74
CA HIS A 18 17.05 1.23 -10.34
C HIS A 18 15.57 1.05 -10.05
N SER A 19 14.92 2.10 -9.58
CA SER A 19 13.49 2.08 -9.23
C SER A 19 12.76 3.24 -9.88
N VAL A 20 11.65 2.96 -10.54
CA VAL A 20 10.79 3.98 -11.16
C VAL A 20 9.33 3.77 -10.81
N GLU A 21 8.62 4.87 -10.62
CA GLU A 21 7.18 4.88 -10.43
C GLU A 21 6.46 5.04 -11.76
N VAL A 22 5.50 4.15 -12.04
CA VAL A 22 4.68 4.17 -13.25
C VAL A 22 3.21 3.91 -12.91
N TYR A 23 2.31 4.33 -13.79
CA TYR A 23 0.90 3.99 -13.73
C TYR A 23 0.57 3.00 -14.84
N ALA A 24 -0.05 1.87 -14.51
CA ALA A 24 -0.36 0.81 -15.47
C ALA A 24 -1.66 0.07 -15.14
N LYS A 25 -2.29 -0.55 -16.15
CA LYS A 25 -3.49 -1.38 -16.01
C LYS A 25 -3.19 -2.87 -15.90
N SER A 26 -1.95 -3.28 -16.17
CA SER A 26 -1.49 -4.66 -16.08
C SER A 26 -0.02 -4.74 -15.72
N LEU A 27 0.42 -5.92 -15.27
CA LEU A 27 1.84 -6.19 -14.99
C LEU A 27 2.73 -5.94 -16.21
N TYR A 28 2.33 -6.44 -17.39
CA TYR A 28 3.10 -6.27 -18.63
C TYR A 28 3.21 -4.79 -19.04
N GLU A 29 2.11 -4.03 -18.89
CA GLU A 29 2.14 -2.60 -19.14
C GLU A 29 3.03 -1.86 -18.13
N ALA A 30 3.03 -2.27 -16.85
CA ALA A 30 3.92 -1.71 -15.84
C ALA A 30 5.39 -1.95 -16.20
N ILE A 31 5.74 -3.17 -16.62
CA ILE A 31 7.11 -3.52 -17.05
C ILE A 31 7.54 -2.65 -18.22
N LEU A 32 6.77 -2.57 -19.31
CA LEU A 32 7.13 -1.79 -20.49
C LEU A 32 7.26 -0.29 -20.18
N ARG A 33 6.32 0.26 -19.40
CA ARG A 33 6.40 1.66 -18.97
C ARG A 33 7.60 1.93 -18.06
N GLY A 34 7.92 0.97 -17.18
CA GLY A 34 9.08 1.05 -16.31
C GLY A 34 10.39 1.05 -17.09
N LEU A 35 10.54 0.11 -18.02
CA LEU A 35 11.73 0.01 -18.88
C LEU A 35 11.92 1.26 -19.76
N ASN A 36 10.86 1.78 -20.38
CA ASN A 36 10.95 3.01 -21.17
C ASN A 36 11.41 4.20 -20.31
N ARG A 37 10.86 4.35 -19.10
CA ARG A 37 11.23 5.46 -18.21
C ARG A 37 12.65 5.34 -17.66
N LEU A 38 13.17 4.12 -17.53
CA LEU A 38 14.55 3.85 -17.18
C LEU A 38 15.51 4.20 -18.34
N GLN A 39 15.11 3.98 -19.60
CA GLN A 39 15.89 4.43 -20.76
C GLN A 39 15.97 5.97 -20.84
N ASP A 40 14.88 6.68 -20.57
CA ASP A 40 14.83 8.16 -20.65
C ASP A 40 15.78 8.86 -19.67
N VAL A 41 16.17 8.22 -18.56
CA VAL A 41 17.12 8.77 -17.58
C VAL A 41 18.60 8.48 -17.93
N GLY A 42 18.85 8.02 -19.16
CA GLY A 42 20.21 7.78 -19.66
C GLY A 42 20.79 6.42 -19.28
N TRP A 43 19.93 5.43 -18.99
CA TRP A 43 20.41 4.06 -18.85
C TRP A 43 20.78 3.51 -20.24
N GLU A 44 22.06 3.65 -20.57
CA GLU A 44 22.66 3.06 -21.77
C GLU A 44 22.85 1.56 -21.54
N SER A 45 21.88 0.74 -21.97
CA SER A 45 22.16 -0.67 -22.23
C SER A 45 23.14 -0.72 -23.40
N ASN A 46 24.43 -0.78 -23.10
CA ASN A 46 25.48 -0.84 -24.11
C ASN A 46 25.52 -2.25 -24.70
N GLY A 47 24.51 -2.61 -25.51
CA GLY A 47 24.44 -3.73 -26.47
C GLY A 47 24.66 -5.17 -25.98
N ASN A 48 25.20 -5.37 -24.77
CA ASN A 48 25.71 -6.64 -24.26
C ASN A 48 25.32 -6.88 -22.79
N GLU A 49 24.72 -5.89 -22.12
CA GLU A 49 24.21 -6.01 -20.76
C GLU A 49 22.80 -6.61 -20.81
N THR A 50 22.73 -7.95 -20.66
CA THR A 50 21.49 -8.69 -20.65
C THR A 50 20.73 -8.36 -19.36
N ILE A 51 19.53 -7.76 -19.47
CA ILE A 51 18.62 -7.55 -18.33
C ILE A 51 18.28 -8.92 -17.75
N GLN A 52 18.84 -9.28 -16.59
CA GLN A 52 18.66 -10.62 -16.03
C GLN A 52 17.37 -10.76 -15.20
N ARG A 53 16.91 -9.68 -14.56
CA ARG A 53 15.73 -9.72 -13.68
C ARG A 53 15.09 -8.33 -13.53
N VAL A 54 13.78 -8.28 -13.72
CA VAL A 54 12.92 -7.13 -13.41
C VAL A 54 11.94 -7.55 -12.32
N GLU A 55 11.88 -6.79 -11.25
CA GLU A 55 10.95 -6.98 -10.14
C GLU A 55 9.92 -5.85 -10.15
N VAL A 56 8.63 -6.16 -10.04
CA VAL A 56 7.57 -5.16 -10.08
C VAL A 56 6.71 -5.27 -8.84
N GLU A 57 6.68 -4.20 -8.06
CA GLU A 57 5.86 -4.07 -6.86
C GLU A 57 4.65 -3.18 -7.19
N ILE A 58 3.45 -3.77 -7.28
CA ILE A 58 2.23 -3.04 -7.62
C ILE A 58 1.61 -2.47 -6.33
N HIS A 59 1.62 -1.15 -6.20
CA HIS A 59 0.99 -0.43 -5.08
C HIS A 59 -0.39 0.06 -5.54
N GLN A 60 -1.44 -0.71 -5.26
CA GLN A 60 -2.80 -0.17 -5.48
C GLN A 60 -2.93 1.17 -4.75
N GLU A 61 -3.59 2.14 -5.38
CA GLU A 61 -3.77 3.48 -4.82
C GLU A 61 -4.23 3.36 -3.36
N PRO A 62 -3.47 3.93 -2.40
CA PRO A 62 -3.85 3.82 -1.01
C PRO A 62 -5.19 4.53 -0.85
N THR A 63 -6.22 3.79 -0.46
CA THR A 63 -7.50 4.39 -0.14
C THR A 63 -7.32 5.21 1.12
N ARG A 64 -7.24 6.53 0.97
CA ARG A 64 -7.05 7.46 2.09
C ARG A 64 -8.39 7.72 2.76
N HIS A 65 -8.62 7.07 3.88
CA HIS A 65 -9.72 7.40 4.78
C HIS A 65 -9.24 8.39 5.84
N ILE A 66 -9.83 9.58 5.86
CA ILE A 66 -9.67 10.53 6.96
C ILE A 66 -10.82 10.28 7.93
N VAL A 67 -10.49 9.87 9.16
CA VAL A 67 -11.49 9.58 10.18
C VAL A 67 -11.29 10.53 11.36
N ASP A 68 -12.36 11.21 11.75
CA ASP A 68 -12.41 11.97 12.99
C ASP A 68 -12.55 11.00 14.17
N VAL A 69 -11.48 10.85 14.95
CA VAL A 69 -11.41 9.87 16.05
C VAL A 69 -12.45 10.18 17.14
N PRO A 70 -12.61 11.43 17.63
CA PRO A 70 -13.66 11.75 18.59
C PRO A 70 -15.07 11.37 18.12
N LYS A 71 -15.42 11.69 16.88
CA LYS A 71 -16.72 11.37 16.28
C LYS A 71 -16.92 9.86 16.14
N LEU A 72 -15.88 9.13 15.74
CA LEU A 72 -15.90 7.67 15.66
C LEU A 72 -16.15 7.05 17.04
N LEU A 73 -15.41 7.48 18.06
CA LEU A 73 -15.55 6.94 19.42
C LEU A 73 -16.95 7.19 19.97
N LYS A 74 -17.47 8.42 19.80
CA LYS A 74 -18.84 8.75 20.19
C LYS A 74 -19.85 7.86 19.49
N TRP A 75 -19.72 7.71 18.17
CA TRP A 75 -20.59 6.85 17.38
C TRP A 75 -20.53 5.37 17.80
N VAL A 76 -19.35 4.84 18.11
CA VAL A 76 -19.22 3.45 18.59
C VAL A 76 -19.88 3.27 19.96
N GLN A 77 -19.84 4.27 20.83
CA GLN A 77 -20.44 4.20 22.17
C GLN A 77 -21.97 4.38 22.17
N GLU A 78 -22.53 5.12 21.21
CA GLU A 78 -23.99 5.30 21.09
C GLU A 78 -24.73 4.00 20.76
N ASP A 79 -25.80 3.70 21.49
CA ASP A 79 -26.69 2.58 21.16
C ASP A 79 -27.45 2.84 19.86
N SER A 80 -27.72 1.77 19.12
CA SER A 80 -28.45 1.82 17.87
C SER A 80 -29.80 1.12 18.00
N MET A 81 -30.85 1.75 17.47
CA MET A 81 -32.18 1.14 17.37
C MET A 81 -32.24 -0.01 16.35
N TYR A 82 -31.18 -0.20 15.54
CA TYR A 82 -31.13 -1.25 14.54
C TYR A 82 -30.26 -2.44 15.02
N PRO A 83 -30.81 -3.65 15.16
CA PRO A 83 -30.08 -4.80 15.71
C PRO A 83 -28.76 -5.10 15.00
N ALA A 84 -28.73 -5.02 13.67
CA ALA A 84 -27.52 -5.26 12.88
C ALA A 84 -26.41 -4.23 13.14
N GLN A 85 -26.77 -2.98 13.46
CA GLN A 85 -25.83 -1.93 13.82
C GLN A 85 -25.34 -2.11 15.26
N GLN A 86 -26.23 -2.52 16.17
CA GLN A 86 -25.85 -2.81 17.55
C GLN A 86 -24.80 -3.92 17.63
N THR A 87 -25.01 -5.05 16.93
CA THR A 87 -24.03 -6.14 16.89
C THR A 87 -22.67 -5.71 16.32
N ARG A 88 -22.67 -4.82 15.31
CA ARG A 88 -21.42 -4.27 14.75
C ARG A 88 -20.71 -3.37 15.75
N LYS A 89 -21.42 -2.46 16.41
CA LYS A 89 -20.85 -1.57 17.43
C LYS A 89 -20.33 -2.36 18.63
N GLU A 90 -21.02 -3.39 19.09
CA GLU A 90 -20.56 -4.27 20.17
C GLU A 90 -19.23 -4.96 19.85
N LYS A 91 -19.06 -5.47 18.61
CA LYS A 91 -17.77 -6.02 18.16
C LYS A 91 -16.66 -4.97 18.19
N LEU A 92 -16.95 -3.74 17.74
CA LEU A 92 -16.00 -2.64 17.77
C LEU A 92 -15.64 -2.20 19.21
N ARG A 93 -16.61 -2.18 20.14
CA ARG A 93 -16.37 -1.89 21.56
C ARG A 93 -15.45 -2.93 22.20
N LYS A 94 -15.62 -4.22 21.88
CA LYS A 94 -14.72 -5.29 22.33
C LYS A 94 -13.28 -5.09 21.83
N LEU A 95 -13.11 -4.71 20.55
CA LEU A 95 -11.79 -4.41 19.99
C LEU A 95 -11.14 -3.18 20.65
N LEU A 96 -11.91 -2.13 20.94
CA LEU A 96 -11.41 -0.97 21.68
C LEU A 96 -10.92 -1.35 23.09
N SER A 97 -11.68 -2.18 23.81
CA SER A 97 -11.32 -2.67 25.14
C SER A 97 -10.04 -3.51 25.13
N LEU A 98 -9.90 -4.42 24.16
CA LEU A 98 -8.69 -5.23 24.00
C LEU A 98 -7.47 -4.38 23.65
N SER A 99 -7.62 -3.41 22.74
CA SER A 99 -6.53 -2.51 22.35
C SER A 99 -6.07 -1.61 23.49
N SER A 100 -6.99 -1.14 24.35
CA SER A 100 -6.62 -0.35 25.53
C SER A 100 -5.85 -1.17 26.57
N ALA A 101 -6.16 -2.46 26.70
CA ALA A 101 -5.44 -3.35 27.60
C ALA A 101 -4.00 -3.60 27.10
N VAL A 102 -3.84 -3.92 25.81
CA VAL A 102 -2.53 -4.18 25.19
C VAL A 102 -1.64 -2.93 25.21
N LEU A 103 -2.18 -1.75 24.94
CA LEU A 103 -1.41 -0.50 24.99
C LEU A 103 -0.99 -0.09 26.41
N ASN A 104 -1.69 -0.57 27.45
CA ASN A 104 -1.31 -0.35 28.84
C ASN A 104 -0.19 -1.31 29.28
N GLU A 105 -0.20 -2.56 28.80
CA GLU A 105 0.88 -3.51 29.08
C GLU A 105 2.20 -3.15 28.37
N LEU A 106 2.13 -2.54 27.19
CA LEU A 106 3.31 -2.09 26.43
C LEU A 106 3.97 -0.81 26.98
N LYS A 107 3.36 -0.13 27.97
CA LYS A 107 3.95 1.03 28.68
C LYS A 107 4.79 0.65 29.90
N ILE A 108 5.00 -0.65 30.13
CA ILE A 108 5.77 -1.18 31.28
C ILE A 108 7.23 -1.50 30.89
N PHE A 109 7.68 -1.12 29.69
CA PHE A 109 9.10 -1.15 29.30
C PHE A 109 9.61 0.25 28.96
#